data_AF-A0A9E0EJ83-F1
#
_entry.id   AF-A0A9E0EJ83-F1
#
_cell.length_a   1.000
_cell.length_b   1.000
_cell.length_c   1.000
_cell.angle_alpha   90.00
_cell.angle_beta   90.00
_cell.angle_gamma   90.00
#
_symmetry.space_group_name_H-M   'P 1'
#
loop_
_entity.id
_entity.type
_entity.pdbx_description
1 polymer ?
#
loop_
_entity_poly.entity_id
_entity_poly.type
_entity_poly.pdbx_seq_one_letter_code
_entity_poly.pdbx_strand_id
1 'polypeptide(L)'
;MATVNERLAESLRVLKKYQEKNDYSVIHSKDTLGTTHTNRLLGNGYLQPIIKGWYMSSLPGNEGDTTVWYTSYWHFIAAYANNRFGNDWSLSAEQSLAFYSGNYVVPKQVVIRASKAGNNIIQLKYSDTLLDVTATLPRQIVKESQFGLNVYSMAEALLYCSPQYFITNRIEAQTCLESLRDASEIIALASDKGNSTRAARIVGALNAIGRTDQADKIMQMMKRLGYDLRPENPFEEGKDFASVILQRSPYSIRIQLMWEKMRKQIIELTPPSIINVDIEKVLANMDANYVKDSYHSLSIEGYRVTDELIERVRSGEWDPKDVKQDSDSRNALAARGYYQAFQSVRESVKSILQNKGKAGDIVAEQLQNWHFELFEPCVQAAIIPASDLVGYRKHQVYIRGSKHTPLNPDAIVDAMQTFYTLLSQEENVLVRSILGHFFFVYIHPYMDGNGRTARFIMNAMLVTGDYSWTIIPIEKRDEYMSALEMASIKGDIIPFAEFIYSLIGNIV
;
A
#
# COMPACT_ATOMS: atom_id res chain seq x y z
N MET A 1 -64.57 12.17 -0.15
CA MET A 1 -63.34 12.25 0.68
C MET A 1 -62.64 10.91 0.62
N ALA A 2 -61.31 10.88 0.53
CA ALA A 2 -60.56 9.62 0.61
C ALA A 2 -60.77 8.92 1.97
N THR A 3 -60.97 7.62 1.94
CA THR A 3 -61.09 6.72 3.10
C THR A 3 -59.79 6.64 3.90
N VAL A 4 -59.85 6.13 5.14
CA VAL A 4 -58.66 5.93 5.99
C VAL A 4 -57.63 5.01 5.30
N ASN A 5 -58.11 3.95 4.63
CA ASN A 5 -57.25 3.00 3.92
C ASN A 5 -56.58 3.62 2.68
N GLU A 6 -57.31 4.43 1.90
CA GLU A 6 -56.72 5.14 0.75
C GLU A 6 -55.64 6.14 1.17
N ARG A 7 -55.87 6.84 2.29
CA ARG A 7 -54.88 7.73 2.90
C ARG A 7 -53.66 6.95 3.39
N LEU A 8 -53.84 5.81 4.06
CA LEU A 8 -52.69 4.99 4.50
C LEU A 8 -51.89 4.47 3.31
N ALA A 9 -52.56 3.96 2.26
CA ALA A 9 -51.93 3.49 1.04
C ALA A 9 -51.11 4.59 0.34
N GLU A 10 -51.61 5.83 0.31
CA GLU A 10 -50.86 6.99 -0.18
C GLU A 10 -49.55 7.20 0.62
N SER A 11 -49.60 7.22 1.95
CA SER A 11 -48.40 7.37 2.77
C SER A 11 -47.41 6.22 2.60
N LEU A 12 -47.89 4.99 2.42
CA LEU A 12 -47.05 3.82 2.14
C LEU A 12 -46.34 3.94 0.79
N ARG A 13 -46.97 4.52 -0.24
CA ARG A 13 -46.29 4.83 -1.51
C ARG A 13 -45.19 5.87 -1.34
N VAL A 14 -45.41 6.89 -0.50
CA VAL A 14 -44.38 7.90 -0.20
C VAL A 14 -43.20 7.25 0.53
N LEU A 15 -43.47 6.41 1.54
CA LEU A 15 -42.43 5.66 2.26
C LEU A 15 -41.65 4.74 1.30
N LYS A 16 -42.34 3.95 0.48
CA LYS A 16 -41.72 3.06 -0.50
C LYS A 16 -40.82 3.84 -1.47
N LYS A 17 -41.29 4.96 -2.02
CA LYS A 17 -40.49 5.80 -2.93
C LYS A 17 -39.25 6.38 -2.25
N TYR A 18 -39.34 6.69 -0.95
CA TYR A 18 -38.18 7.12 -0.17
C TYR A 18 -37.17 5.98 0.00
N GLN A 19 -37.63 4.76 0.31
CA GLN A 19 -36.79 3.56 0.48
C GLN A 19 -36.16 3.08 -0.82
N GLU A 20 -36.82 3.27 -1.96
CA GLU A 20 -36.24 2.94 -3.27
C GLU A 20 -35.15 3.94 -3.69
N LYS A 21 -35.20 5.17 -3.17
CA LYS A 21 -34.23 6.24 -3.49
C LYS A 21 -33.05 6.27 -2.51
N ASN A 22 -33.27 5.92 -1.27
CA ASN A 22 -32.27 5.90 -0.22
C ASN A 22 -32.18 4.46 0.25
N ASP A 23 -31.02 3.82 0.12
CA ASP A 23 -30.79 2.39 0.41
C ASP A 23 -31.21 1.93 1.83
N TYR A 24 -31.65 2.85 2.69
CA TYR A 24 -31.79 2.62 4.12
C TYR A 24 -33.14 3.05 4.70
N SER A 25 -33.49 2.36 5.79
CA SER A 25 -34.73 2.46 6.57
C SER A 25 -34.82 3.68 7.50
N VAL A 26 -33.85 4.60 7.47
CA VAL A 26 -33.76 5.74 8.42
C VAL A 26 -34.26 7.03 7.78
N ILE A 27 -35.13 7.74 8.51
CA ILE A 27 -35.78 8.99 8.08
C ILE A 27 -35.47 10.09 9.09
N HIS A 28 -34.90 11.19 8.60
CA HIS A 28 -34.67 12.39 9.39
C HIS A 28 -35.74 13.45 9.10
N SER A 29 -36.25 14.12 10.13
CA SER A 29 -37.32 15.12 10.08
C SER A 29 -38.67 14.58 9.63
N LYS A 30 -39.75 15.17 10.17
CA LYS A 30 -41.12 14.87 9.76
C LYS A 30 -41.39 15.30 8.32
N ASP A 31 -40.68 16.31 7.83
CA ASP A 31 -40.94 16.92 6.53
C ASP A 31 -40.31 16.14 5.37
N THR A 32 -39.40 15.22 5.64
CA THR A 32 -38.80 14.36 4.60
C THR A 32 -39.83 13.51 3.87
N LEU A 33 -40.82 12.98 4.60
CA LEU A 33 -41.99 12.33 4.00
C LEU A 33 -43.21 13.26 3.99
N GLY A 34 -43.10 14.48 4.56
CA GLY A 34 -44.21 15.35 4.89
C GLY A 34 -44.86 14.99 6.23
N THR A 35 -45.13 16.00 7.07
CA THR A 35 -45.67 15.83 8.43
C THR A 35 -46.94 14.96 8.48
N THR A 36 -47.84 15.13 7.51
CA THR A 36 -49.06 14.32 7.39
C THR A 36 -48.75 12.84 7.19
N HIS A 37 -47.81 12.50 6.30
CA HIS A 37 -47.46 11.12 6.00
C HIS A 37 -46.70 10.49 7.16
N THR A 38 -45.73 11.21 7.74
CA THR A 38 -44.96 10.73 8.89
C THR A 38 -45.85 10.40 10.09
N ASN A 39 -46.77 11.30 10.45
CA ASN A 39 -47.70 11.05 11.56
C ASN A 39 -48.63 9.86 11.27
N ARG A 40 -49.10 9.72 10.02
CA ARG A 40 -49.96 8.60 9.61
C ARG A 40 -49.21 7.27 9.70
N LEU A 41 -47.95 7.21 9.26
CA LEU A 41 -47.13 6.00 9.30
C LEU A 41 -46.75 5.62 10.73
N LEU A 42 -46.40 6.60 11.58
CA LEU A 42 -46.16 6.37 13.02
C LEU A 42 -47.41 5.81 13.71
N GLY A 43 -48.57 6.43 13.48
CA GLY A 43 -49.83 6.00 14.10
C GLY A 43 -50.32 4.62 13.65
N ASN A 44 -49.76 4.07 12.57
CA ASN A 44 -50.08 2.74 12.06
C ASN A 44 -48.91 1.74 12.22
N GLY A 45 -47.85 2.07 12.97
CA GLY A 45 -46.74 1.15 13.27
C GLY A 45 -45.72 0.93 12.14
N TYR A 46 -45.84 1.65 11.01
CA TYR A 46 -44.89 1.54 9.89
C TYR A 46 -43.60 2.33 10.11
N LEU A 47 -43.59 3.24 11.08
CA LEU A 47 -42.40 3.94 11.55
C LEU A 47 -42.29 3.79 13.06
N GLN A 48 -41.06 3.74 13.56
CA GLN A 48 -40.76 3.83 14.97
C GLN A 48 -39.77 4.96 15.25
N PRO A 49 -39.94 5.75 16.32
CA PRO A 49 -38.96 6.77 16.69
C PRO A 49 -37.65 6.13 17.17
N ILE A 50 -36.54 6.78 16.85
CA ILE A 50 -35.19 6.47 17.36
C ILE A 50 -34.85 7.51 18.45
N ILE A 51 -34.67 8.76 18.04
CA ILE A 51 -34.52 9.96 18.87
C ILE A 51 -35.41 11.07 18.30
N LYS A 52 -35.46 12.24 18.94
CA LYS A 52 -36.27 13.36 18.46
C LYS A 52 -35.92 13.71 17.01
N GLY A 53 -36.91 13.62 16.11
CA GLY A 53 -36.76 13.93 14.69
C GLY A 53 -36.17 12.81 13.84
N TRP A 54 -35.87 11.64 14.42
CA TRP A 54 -35.32 10.48 13.71
C TRP A 54 -36.22 9.27 13.86
N TYR A 55 -36.46 8.60 12.73
CA TYR A 55 -37.38 7.46 12.64
C TYR A 55 -36.74 6.32 11.86
N MET A 56 -37.11 5.09 12.19
CA MET A 56 -36.80 3.89 11.41
C MET A 56 -38.07 3.25 10.87
N SER A 57 -37.99 2.67 9.67
CA SER A 57 -39.06 1.85 9.11
C SER A 57 -39.29 0.58 9.93
N SER A 58 -40.55 0.22 10.12
CA SER A 58 -40.96 -1.01 10.80
C SER A 58 -42.21 -1.59 10.15
N LEU A 59 -42.63 -2.77 10.58
CA LEU A 59 -43.95 -3.33 10.26
C LEU A 59 -44.87 -3.20 11.48
N PRO A 60 -46.18 -2.97 11.27
CA PRO A 60 -47.15 -2.94 12.36
C PRO A 60 -47.13 -4.28 13.12
N GLY A 61 -47.12 -4.24 14.45
CA GLY A 61 -47.03 -5.44 15.30
C GLY A 61 -45.59 -5.80 15.73
N ASN A 62 -44.56 -5.14 15.18
CA ASN A 62 -43.17 -5.32 15.58
C ASN A 62 -42.74 -4.28 16.64
N GLU A 63 -43.68 -3.73 17.41
CA GLU A 63 -43.36 -2.82 18.51
C GLU A 63 -42.52 -3.55 19.57
N GLY A 64 -41.29 -3.07 19.79
CA GLY A 64 -40.36 -3.67 20.75
C GLY A 64 -39.41 -4.70 20.14
N ASP A 65 -39.61 -5.14 18.89
CA ASP A 65 -38.66 -6.01 18.18
C ASP A 65 -37.31 -5.30 17.97
N THR A 66 -36.28 -5.85 18.61
CA THR A 66 -34.91 -5.31 18.56
C THR A 66 -34.28 -5.46 17.18
N THR A 67 -34.76 -6.39 16.35
CA THR A 67 -34.25 -6.64 14.99
C THR A 67 -34.36 -5.38 14.13
N VAL A 68 -35.49 -4.68 14.23
CA VAL A 68 -35.74 -3.44 13.47
C VAL A 68 -34.71 -2.37 13.82
N TRP A 69 -34.33 -2.29 15.10
CA TRP A 69 -33.30 -1.37 15.55
C TRP A 69 -31.92 -1.77 15.08
N TYR A 70 -31.50 -3.01 15.30
CA TYR A 70 -30.13 -3.43 14.97
C TYR A 70 -29.86 -3.51 13.46
N THR A 71 -30.88 -3.75 12.64
CA THR A 71 -30.79 -3.61 11.18
C THR A 71 -30.67 -2.16 10.72
N SER A 72 -31.19 -1.21 11.50
CA SER A 72 -31.15 0.23 11.19
C SER A 72 -30.00 0.97 11.88
N TYR A 73 -29.30 0.33 12.84
CA TYR A 73 -28.37 0.99 13.76
C TYR A 73 -27.25 1.73 13.04
N TRP A 74 -26.44 1.02 12.25
CA TRP A 74 -25.27 1.61 11.59
C TRP A 74 -25.66 2.64 10.53
N HIS A 75 -26.78 2.42 9.83
CA HIS A 75 -27.35 3.41 8.92
C HIS A 75 -27.79 4.68 9.65
N PHE A 76 -28.37 4.53 10.85
CA PHE A 76 -28.73 5.67 11.68
C PHE A 76 -27.48 6.42 12.14
N ILE A 77 -26.42 5.72 12.58
CA ILE A 77 -25.15 6.36 12.96
C ILE A 77 -24.57 7.17 11.80
N ALA A 78 -24.46 6.58 10.61
CA ALA A 78 -23.96 7.26 9.42
C ALA A 78 -24.82 8.49 9.07
N ALA A 79 -26.14 8.32 9.01
CA ALA A 79 -27.06 9.40 8.65
C ALA A 79 -27.04 10.54 9.69
N TYR A 80 -27.06 10.21 10.99
CA TYR A 80 -27.01 11.17 12.08
C TYR A 80 -25.71 11.98 12.05
N ALA A 81 -24.57 11.30 11.93
CA ALA A 81 -23.26 11.93 11.93
C ALA A 81 -23.07 12.81 10.69
N ASN A 82 -23.47 12.34 9.50
CA ASN A 82 -23.44 13.14 8.28
C ASN A 82 -24.37 14.36 8.36
N ASN A 83 -25.56 14.23 8.98
CA ASN A 83 -26.46 15.35 9.16
C ASN A 83 -25.89 16.41 10.12
N ARG A 84 -25.25 15.98 11.21
CA ARG A 84 -24.76 16.87 12.27
C ARG A 84 -23.39 17.48 11.97
N PHE A 85 -22.49 16.71 11.38
CA PHE A 85 -21.08 17.06 11.20
C PHE A 85 -20.63 17.12 9.73
N GLY A 86 -21.51 16.78 8.78
CA GLY A 86 -21.13 16.72 7.37
C GLY A 86 -20.06 15.66 7.14
N ASN A 87 -18.92 16.06 6.57
CA ASN A 87 -17.77 15.17 6.36
C ASN A 87 -16.77 15.18 7.54
N ASP A 88 -16.98 16.02 8.55
CA ASP A 88 -16.05 16.23 9.67
C ASP A 88 -16.34 15.28 10.84
N TRP A 89 -16.34 13.97 10.56
CA TRP A 89 -16.48 12.98 11.62
C TRP A 89 -15.86 11.64 11.25
N SER A 90 -15.54 10.83 12.26
CA SER A 90 -15.21 9.42 12.13
C SER A 90 -15.64 8.63 13.36
N LEU A 91 -15.75 7.30 13.24
CA LEU A 91 -15.74 6.40 14.40
C LEU A 91 -14.37 6.41 15.08
N SER A 92 -14.27 5.83 16.28
CA SER A 92 -12.97 5.65 16.95
C SER A 92 -12.06 4.66 16.22
N ALA A 93 -10.76 4.67 16.54
CA ALA A 93 -9.79 3.71 16.00
C ALA A 93 -10.22 2.26 16.29
N GLU A 94 -10.61 1.97 17.53
CA GLU A 94 -11.01 0.63 17.99
C GLU A 94 -12.29 0.15 17.30
N GLN A 95 -13.26 1.03 17.12
CA GLN A 95 -14.49 0.72 16.38
C GLN A 95 -14.21 0.52 14.90
N SER A 96 -13.25 1.26 14.33
CA SER A 96 -12.83 1.08 12.93
C SER A 96 -12.21 -0.31 12.72
N LEU A 97 -11.38 -0.79 13.66
CA LEU A 97 -10.78 -2.13 13.61
C LEU A 97 -11.83 -3.25 13.62
N ALA A 98 -12.94 -3.07 14.33
CA ALA A 98 -14.03 -4.05 14.34
C ALA A 98 -14.58 -4.31 12.92
N PHE A 99 -14.75 -3.26 12.10
CA PHE A 99 -15.20 -3.43 10.71
C PHE A 99 -14.17 -4.16 9.84
N TYR A 100 -12.88 -3.83 10.00
CA TYR A 100 -11.80 -4.51 9.26
C TYR A 100 -11.67 -5.99 9.63
N SER A 101 -11.96 -6.36 10.87
CA SER A 101 -11.99 -7.75 11.31
C SER A 101 -13.31 -8.48 10.99
N GLY A 102 -14.28 -7.80 10.38
CA GLY A 102 -15.62 -8.36 10.11
C GLY A 102 -16.53 -8.48 11.33
N ASN A 103 -16.20 -7.81 12.44
CA ASN A 103 -17.03 -7.71 13.62
C ASN A 103 -17.99 -6.50 13.50
N TYR A 104 -19.25 -6.79 13.16
CA TYR A 104 -20.31 -5.79 13.01
C TYR A 104 -21.21 -5.65 14.25
N VAL A 105 -20.79 -6.22 15.39
CA VAL A 105 -21.58 -6.18 16.62
C VAL A 105 -21.82 -4.73 17.05
N VAL A 106 -23.09 -4.43 17.33
CA VAL A 106 -23.50 -3.11 17.82
C VAL A 106 -22.96 -2.90 19.24
N PRO A 107 -22.15 -1.86 19.49
CA PRO A 107 -21.60 -1.61 20.81
C PRO A 107 -22.66 -0.98 21.72
N LYS A 108 -22.53 -1.21 23.04
CA LYS A 108 -23.35 -0.52 24.06
C LYS A 108 -23.20 1.00 24.00
N GLN A 109 -22.01 1.47 23.64
CA GLN A 109 -21.76 2.88 23.34
C GLN A 109 -20.95 2.99 22.05
N VAL A 110 -21.49 3.69 21.06
CA VAL A 110 -20.74 4.10 19.87
C VAL A 110 -20.11 5.46 20.11
N VAL A 111 -18.83 5.63 19.75
CA VAL A 111 -18.13 6.91 19.86
C VAL A 111 -18.00 7.54 18.48
N ILE A 112 -18.51 8.76 18.33
CA ILE A 112 -18.36 9.58 17.14
C ILE A 112 -17.39 10.71 17.46
N ARG A 113 -16.29 10.77 16.73
CA ARG A 113 -15.29 11.83 16.83
C ARG A 113 -15.60 12.89 15.79
N ALA A 114 -15.59 14.16 16.16
CA ALA A 114 -15.75 15.29 15.25
C ALA A 114 -15.05 16.53 15.82
N SER A 115 -14.55 17.44 14.96
CA SER A 115 -13.85 18.64 15.46
C SER A 115 -14.79 19.61 16.19
N LYS A 116 -16.09 19.55 15.89
CA LYS A 116 -17.17 20.39 16.47
C LYS A 116 -18.17 19.61 17.32
N ALA A 117 -17.83 18.38 17.74
CA ALA A 117 -18.66 17.63 18.68
C ALA A 117 -18.76 18.33 20.04
N GLY A 118 -19.85 18.06 20.77
CA GLY A 118 -20.16 18.72 22.04
C GLY A 118 -19.88 17.91 23.29
N ASN A 119 -19.30 16.71 23.19
CA ASN A 119 -19.04 15.81 24.32
C ASN A 119 -20.33 15.29 25.00
N ASN A 120 -21.36 14.99 24.20
CA ASN A 120 -22.69 14.61 24.66
C ASN A 120 -22.94 13.11 24.53
N ILE A 121 -23.61 12.54 25.54
CA ILE A 121 -24.18 11.20 25.47
C ILE A 121 -25.64 11.31 25.03
N ILE A 122 -25.98 10.59 23.97
CA ILE A 122 -27.33 10.47 23.42
C ILE A 122 -27.83 9.06 23.72
N GLN A 123 -28.98 8.99 24.39
CA GLN A 123 -29.67 7.74 24.64
C GLN A 123 -30.33 7.24 23.36
N LEU A 124 -30.05 5.99 22.99
CA LEU A 124 -30.66 5.30 21.87
C LEU A 124 -31.62 4.22 22.40
N LYS A 125 -32.17 3.42 21.49
CA LYS A 125 -33.08 2.33 21.89
C LYS A 125 -32.31 1.23 22.64
N TYR A 126 -33.04 0.49 23.49
CA TYR A 126 -32.55 -0.69 24.20
C TYR A 126 -31.28 -0.47 25.05
N SER A 127 -31.20 0.73 25.66
CA SER A 127 -30.09 1.15 26.53
C SER A 127 -28.74 1.28 25.83
N ASP A 128 -28.72 1.32 24.49
CA ASP A 128 -27.53 1.70 23.74
C ASP A 128 -27.36 3.22 23.78
N THR A 129 -26.12 3.68 23.57
CA THR A 129 -25.80 5.10 23.60
C THR A 129 -24.87 5.50 22.46
N LEU A 130 -24.92 6.78 22.10
CA LEU A 130 -23.99 7.43 21.19
C LEU A 130 -23.30 8.55 21.96
N LEU A 131 -21.98 8.53 22.00
CA LEU A 131 -21.15 9.60 22.56
C LEU A 131 -20.50 10.38 21.41
N ASP A 132 -20.85 11.66 21.24
CA ASP A 132 -20.09 12.56 20.39
C ASP A 132 -18.90 13.14 21.17
N VAL A 133 -17.69 13.17 20.61
CA VAL A 133 -16.48 13.65 21.29
C VAL A 133 -15.71 14.62 20.42
N THR A 134 -15.37 15.78 20.98
CA THR A 134 -14.48 16.74 20.33
C THR A 134 -13.09 16.13 20.20
N ALA A 135 -12.65 15.85 18.97
CA ALA A 135 -11.34 15.25 18.78
C ALA A 135 -10.77 15.51 17.38
N THR A 136 -9.44 15.43 17.27
CA THR A 136 -8.77 15.41 15.97
C THR A 136 -9.15 14.14 15.22
N LEU A 137 -9.47 14.33 13.94
CA LEU A 137 -9.82 13.27 13.00
C LEU A 137 -8.58 12.56 12.44
N PRO A 138 -8.74 11.33 11.92
CA PRO A 138 -7.64 10.63 11.25
C PRO A 138 -7.09 11.40 10.06
N ARG A 139 -5.82 11.13 9.72
CA ARG A 139 -5.16 11.66 8.52
C ARG A 139 -5.91 11.22 7.26
N GLN A 140 -6.45 10.00 7.26
CA GLN A 140 -7.27 9.49 6.17
C GLN A 140 -8.62 8.96 6.70
N ILE A 141 -9.71 9.59 6.26
CA ILE A 141 -11.06 9.07 6.46
C ILE A 141 -11.37 8.09 5.31
N VAL A 142 -11.61 6.83 5.67
CA VAL A 142 -12.07 5.79 4.76
C VAL A 142 -13.57 5.62 4.92
N LYS A 143 -14.30 5.46 3.81
CA LYS A 143 -15.70 5.05 3.87
C LYS A 143 -15.80 3.54 3.93
N GLU A 144 -16.37 3.03 5.00
CA GLU A 144 -16.74 1.63 5.15
C GLU A 144 -17.82 1.27 4.10
N SER A 145 -17.70 0.10 3.47
CA SER A 145 -18.41 -0.24 2.23
C SER A 145 -19.87 -0.64 2.42
N GLN A 146 -20.24 -1.20 3.58
CA GLN A 146 -21.58 -1.72 3.84
C GLN A 146 -22.56 -0.63 4.29
N PHE A 147 -22.13 0.25 5.21
CA PHE A 147 -22.98 1.24 5.87
C PHE A 147 -22.60 2.68 5.51
N GLY A 148 -21.48 2.90 4.82
CA GLY A 148 -21.00 4.23 4.45
C GLY A 148 -20.48 5.05 5.65
N LEU A 149 -20.03 4.36 6.70
CA LEU A 149 -19.48 4.98 7.91
C LEU A 149 -18.09 5.58 7.62
N ASN A 150 -17.78 6.70 8.25
CA ASN A 150 -16.43 7.27 8.22
C ASN A 150 -15.57 6.57 9.28
N VAL A 151 -14.52 5.88 8.85
CA VAL A 151 -13.61 5.11 9.71
C VAL A 151 -12.16 5.49 9.46
N TYR A 152 -11.28 5.11 10.38
CA TYR A 152 -9.82 5.19 10.19
C TYR A 152 -9.38 4.22 9.08
N SER A 153 -8.22 4.45 8.46
CA SER A 153 -7.53 3.36 7.76
C SER A 153 -7.13 2.26 8.75
N MET A 154 -6.97 1.01 8.31
CA MET A 154 -6.62 -0.09 9.22
C MET A 154 -5.27 0.15 9.93
N ALA A 155 -4.28 0.66 9.19
CA ALA A 155 -2.96 0.98 9.74
C ALA A 155 -3.02 2.10 10.77
N GLU A 156 -3.75 3.19 10.49
CA GLU A 156 -3.92 4.30 11.44
C GLU A 156 -4.71 3.86 12.67
N ALA A 157 -5.74 3.03 12.48
CA ALA A 157 -6.54 2.48 13.56
C ALA A 157 -5.70 1.59 14.50
N LEU A 158 -4.88 0.68 13.93
CA LEU A 158 -3.95 -0.15 14.70
C LEU A 158 -2.94 0.71 15.47
N LEU A 159 -2.38 1.74 14.83
CA LEU A 159 -1.40 2.61 15.47
C LEU A 159 -2.02 3.41 16.62
N TYR A 160 -3.27 3.87 16.49
CA TYR A 160 -3.93 4.76 17.45
C TYR A 160 -4.84 4.07 18.47
N CYS A 161 -5.14 2.77 18.35
CA CYS A 161 -5.94 2.05 19.35
C CYS A 161 -5.25 2.01 20.72
N SER A 162 -6.00 1.79 21.81
CA SER A 162 -5.42 1.71 23.15
C SER A 162 -4.64 0.41 23.38
N PRO A 163 -3.69 0.36 24.33
CA PRO A 163 -3.01 -0.90 24.67
C PRO A 163 -4.01 -1.97 25.13
N GLN A 164 -5.06 -1.55 25.85
CA GLN A 164 -6.11 -2.44 26.34
C GLN A 164 -6.85 -3.18 25.22
N TYR A 165 -6.95 -2.59 24.02
CA TYR A 165 -7.61 -3.20 22.88
C TYR A 165 -6.99 -4.54 22.46
N PHE A 166 -5.66 -4.67 22.53
CA PHE A 166 -4.97 -5.93 22.21
C PHE A 166 -5.28 -7.04 23.21
N ILE A 167 -5.74 -6.68 24.41
CA ILE A 167 -6.15 -7.61 25.47
C ILE A 167 -7.64 -7.96 25.32
N THR A 168 -8.52 -6.94 25.28
CA THR A 168 -9.98 -7.15 25.29
C THR A 168 -10.54 -7.60 23.96
N ASN A 169 -9.90 -7.20 22.85
CA ASN A 169 -10.33 -7.46 21.47
C ASN A 169 -9.20 -8.15 20.70
N ARG A 170 -8.62 -9.17 21.33
CA ARG A 170 -7.46 -9.90 20.80
C ARG A 170 -7.73 -10.46 19.39
N ILE A 171 -8.91 -11.00 19.14
CA ILE A 171 -9.27 -11.61 17.84
C ILE A 171 -9.29 -10.53 16.75
N GLU A 172 -9.92 -9.40 17.02
CA GLU A 172 -10.01 -8.28 16.06
C GLU A 172 -8.64 -7.66 15.81
N ALA A 173 -7.85 -7.43 16.86
CA ALA A 173 -6.48 -6.93 16.77
C ALA A 173 -5.59 -7.87 15.94
N GLN A 174 -5.60 -9.17 16.26
CA GLN A 174 -4.86 -10.17 15.52
C GLN A 174 -5.33 -10.25 14.05
N THR A 175 -6.64 -10.27 13.80
CA THR A 175 -7.20 -10.35 12.45
C THR A 175 -6.73 -9.16 11.60
N CYS A 176 -6.74 -7.95 12.17
CA CYS A 176 -6.26 -6.76 11.47
C CYS A 176 -4.76 -6.82 11.22
N LEU A 177 -3.95 -7.25 12.20
CA LEU A 177 -2.50 -7.41 12.02
C LEU A 177 -2.17 -8.48 10.96
N GLU A 178 -2.88 -9.59 10.95
CA GLU A 178 -2.71 -10.65 9.94
C GLU A 178 -3.11 -10.16 8.55
N SER A 179 -4.16 -9.34 8.49
CA SER A 179 -4.65 -8.72 7.25
C SER A 179 -3.75 -7.62 6.71
N LEU A 180 -2.77 -7.13 7.49
CA LEU A 180 -1.76 -6.22 6.97
C LEU A 180 -0.96 -6.92 5.90
N ARG A 181 -1.04 -6.41 4.67
CA ARG A 181 -0.21 -6.91 3.57
C ARG A 181 1.23 -6.43 3.75
N ASP A 182 1.39 -5.16 4.07
CA ASP A 182 2.70 -4.54 4.33
C ASP A 182 2.64 -3.48 5.45
N ALA A 183 3.80 -3.19 6.05
CA ALA A 183 3.93 -2.27 7.17
C ALA A 183 4.14 -0.80 6.76
N SER A 184 4.14 -0.47 5.46
CA SER A 184 4.60 0.83 4.98
C SER A 184 3.70 1.97 5.43
N GLU A 185 2.38 1.77 5.44
CA GLU A 185 1.45 2.79 5.94
C GLU A 185 1.66 3.06 7.44
N ILE A 186 1.93 2.01 8.23
CA ILE A 186 2.24 2.14 9.65
C ILE A 186 3.53 2.93 9.83
N ILE A 187 4.57 2.63 9.06
CA ILE A 187 5.84 3.37 9.07
C ILE A 187 5.61 4.84 8.71
N ALA A 188 4.87 5.12 7.64
CA ALA A 188 4.60 6.49 7.19
C ALA A 188 3.87 7.30 8.27
N LEU A 189 2.88 6.70 8.96
CA LEU A 189 2.15 7.33 10.07
C LEU A 189 3.00 7.43 11.34
N ALA A 190 3.87 6.45 11.60
CA ALA A 190 4.77 6.43 12.75
C ALA A 190 5.94 7.43 12.64
N SER A 191 6.32 7.78 11.41
CA SER A 191 7.37 8.76 11.10
C SER A 191 6.98 10.19 11.49
N ASP A 192 5.68 10.46 11.66
CA ASP A 192 5.19 11.74 12.16
C ASP A 192 5.47 11.88 13.68
N LYS A 193 5.71 13.12 14.16
CA LYS A 193 6.14 13.37 15.55
C LYS A 193 5.17 12.76 16.58
N GLY A 194 5.72 11.96 17.51
CA GLY A 194 5.03 11.49 18.71
C GLY A 194 4.44 10.07 18.65
N ASN A 195 4.72 9.30 17.59
CA ASN A 195 4.17 7.95 17.41
C ASN A 195 5.13 6.79 17.69
N SER A 196 6.36 7.04 18.18
CA SER A 196 7.36 5.99 18.42
C SER A 196 6.91 4.90 19.39
N THR A 197 6.28 5.25 20.52
CA THR A 197 5.74 4.26 21.48
C THR A 197 4.64 3.40 20.86
N ARG A 198 3.80 3.99 20.01
CA ARG A 198 2.74 3.26 19.30
C ARG A 198 3.32 2.32 18.25
N ALA A 199 4.34 2.76 17.52
CA ALA A 199 5.06 1.93 16.57
C ALA A 199 5.73 0.74 17.26
N ALA A 200 6.40 0.97 18.40
CA ALA A 200 7.02 -0.08 19.20
C ALA A 200 6.01 -1.15 19.66
N ARG A 201 4.81 -0.72 20.07
CA ARG A 201 3.71 -1.64 20.40
C ARG A 201 3.27 -2.49 19.20
N ILE A 202 3.16 -1.90 18.02
CA ILE A 202 2.82 -2.65 16.79
C ILE A 202 3.91 -3.65 16.43
N VAL A 203 5.19 -3.27 16.54
CA VAL A 203 6.32 -4.19 16.35
C VAL A 203 6.23 -5.37 17.31
N GLY A 204 5.95 -5.11 18.59
CA GLY A 204 5.77 -6.16 19.59
C GLY A 204 4.58 -7.08 19.29
N ALA A 205 3.47 -6.52 18.79
CA ALA A 205 2.30 -7.27 18.36
C ALA A 205 2.59 -8.18 17.15
N LEU A 206 3.27 -7.65 16.13
CA LEU A 206 3.65 -8.40 14.92
C LEU A 206 4.61 -9.54 15.27
N ASN A 207 5.60 -9.28 16.14
CA ASN A 207 6.50 -10.33 16.63
C ASN A 207 5.76 -11.42 17.38
N ALA A 208 4.80 -11.06 18.23
CA ALA A 208 4.01 -12.02 18.99
C ALA A 208 3.22 -12.98 18.09
N ILE A 209 2.71 -12.50 16.95
CA ILE A 209 1.96 -13.33 15.99
C ILE A 209 2.86 -13.99 14.93
N GLY A 210 4.18 -13.89 15.04
CA GLY A 210 5.13 -14.50 14.10
C GLY A 210 5.33 -13.76 12.78
N ARG A 211 4.83 -12.53 12.66
CA ARG A 211 5.00 -11.64 11.48
C ARG A 211 6.27 -10.79 11.61
N THR A 212 7.41 -11.45 11.86
CA THR A 212 8.69 -10.79 12.15
C THR A 212 9.22 -9.98 10.96
N ASP A 213 8.91 -10.41 9.73
CA ASP A 213 9.31 -9.71 8.50
C ASP A 213 8.78 -8.26 8.45
N GLN A 214 7.54 -8.04 8.88
CA GLN A 214 6.92 -6.71 8.94
C GLN A 214 7.42 -5.92 10.15
N ALA A 215 7.62 -6.59 11.28
CA ALA A 215 8.18 -5.99 12.49
C ALA A 215 9.58 -5.42 12.23
N ASP A 216 10.44 -6.19 11.55
CA ASP A 216 11.81 -5.81 11.20
C ASP A 216 11.85 -4.61 10.25
N LYS A 217 10.95 -4.56 9.25
CA LYS A 217 10.83 -3.40 8.36
C LYS A 217 10.52 -2.11 9.12
N ILE A 218 9.59 -2.17 10.07
CA ILE A 218 9.26 -1.01 10.92
C ILE A 218 10.48 -0.60 11.75
N MET A 219 11.13 -1.56 12.41
CA MET A 219 12.32 -1.32 13.23
C MET A 219 13.46 -0.67 12.44
N GLN A 220 13.78 -1.22 11.26
CA GLN A 220 14.86 -0.73 10.41
C GLN A 220 14.59 0.69 9.92
N MET A 221 13.39 0.96 9.40
CA MET A 221 13.07 2.28 8.87
C MET A 221 12.97 3.34 9.97
N MET A 222 12.36 3.01 11.12
CA MET A 222 12.29 3.94 12.25
C MET A 222 13.67 4.25 12.82
N LYS A 223 14.58 3.26 12.88
CA LYS A 223 15.99 3.47 13.26
C LYS A 223 16.71 4.40 12.29
N ARG A 224 16.50 4.26 10.98
CA ARG A 224 17.05 5.18 9.96
C ARG A 224 16.57 6.61 10.14
N LEU A 225 15.31 6.78 10.53
CA LEU A 225 14.73 8.08 10.84
C LEU A 225 15.16 8.65 12.20
N GLY A 226 16.07 7.97 12.91
CA GLY A 226 16.64 8.42 14.18
C GLY A 226 15.83 8.03 15.43
N TYR A 227 14.85 7.13 15.31
CA TYR A 227 14.07 6.64 16.43
C TYR A 227 14.61 5.31 16.98
N ASP A 228 14.78 5.22 18.30
CA ASP A 228 15.09 3.96 18.99
C ASP A 228 13.80 3.36 19.57
N LEU A 229 13.33 2.27 18.97
CA LEU A 229 12.10 1.60 19.38
C LEU A 229 12.39 0.49 20.40
N ARG A 230 11.54 0.37 21.42
CA ARG A 230 11.57 -0.71 22.42
C ARG A 230 10.26 -1.50 22.37
N PRO A 231 10.18 -2.55 21.53
CA PRO A 231 8.95 -3.30 21.35
C PRO A 231 8.60 -4.12 22.59
N GLU A 232 7.33 -4.11 22.96
CA GLU A 232 6.76 -4.98 24.01
C GLU A 232 5.53 -5.66 23.44
N ASN A 233 5.33 -6.94 23.79
CA ASN A 233 4.15 -7.69 23.38
C ASN A 233 2.89 -7.10 24.06
N PRO A 234 1.93 -6.53 23.31
CA PRO A 234 0.73 -5.94 23.90
C PRO A 234 -0.37 -6.97 24.20
N PHE A 235 -0.20 -8.23 23.80
CA PHE A 235 -1.12 -9.31 24.12
C PHE A 235 -0.80 -9.91 25.49
N GLU A 236 -1.79 -10.56 26.13
CA GLU A 236 -1.55 -11.32 27.37
C GLU A 236 -0.50 -12.43 27.15
N GLU A 237 0.41 -12.60 28.12
CA GLU A 237 1.41 -13.67 28.12
C GLU A 237 0.78 -15.08 28.14
N GLY A 238 1.42 -16.03 27.45
CA GLY A 238 1.16 -17.47 27.60
C GLY A 238 0.08 -18.10 26.71
N LYS A 239 -0.40 -17.41 25.67
CA LYS A 239 -1.36 -17.99 24.70
C LYS A 239 -0.76 -18.01 23.29
N ASP A 240 -0.43 -19.20 22.79
CA ASP A 240 0.03 -19.38 21.40
C ASP A 240 -0.98 -18.83 20.40
N PHE A 241 -0.47 -18.25 19.31
CA PHE A 241 -1.28 -17.84 18.17
C PHE A 241 -1.45 -19.03 17.22
N ALA A 242 -2.68 -19.34 16.84
CA ALA A 242 -2.95 -20.36 15.85
C ALA A 242 -2.45 -19.91 14.47
N SER A 243 -1.90 -20.86 13.69
CA SER A 243 -1.48 -20.60 12.31
C SER A 243 -2.69 -20.28 11.42
N VAL A 244 -2.60 -19.20 10.66
CA VAL A 244 -3.64 -18.77 9.70
C VAL A 244 -3.37 -19.41 8.33
N ILE A 245 -4.44 -19.86 7.65
CA ILE A 245 -4.36 -20.39 6.29
C ILE A 245 -4.08 -19.22 5.31
N LEU A 246 -2.90 -19.21 4.70
CA LEU A 246 -2.53 -18.24 3.66
C LEU A 246 -3.32 -18.51 2.37
N GLN A 247 -4.25 -17.63 2.01
CA GLN A 247 -4.91 -17.68 0.70
C GLN A 247 -4.00 -17.12 -0.40
N ARG A 248 -3.83 -17.86 -1.49
CA ARG A 248 -3.00 -17.42 -2.63
C ARG A 248 -3.76 -16.41 -3.47
N SER A 249 -3.15 -15.25 -3.68
CA SER A 249 -3.67 -14.19 -4.54
C SER A 249 -3.65 -14.63 -6.02
N PRO A 250 -4.68 -14.30 -6.84
CA PRO A 250 -4.67 -14.61 -8.27
C PRO A 250 -3.49 -13.97 -9.00
N TYR A 251 -2.99 -12.83 -8.49
CA TYR A 251 -1.81 -12.15 -9.01
C TYR A 251 -0.53 -12.95 -8.80
N SER A 252 -0.35 -13.51 -7.60
CA SER A 252 0.74 -14.43 -7.29
C SER A 252 0.74 -15.65 -8.20
N ILE A 253 -0.41 -16.29 -8.36
CA ILE A 253 -0.58 -17.47 -9.22
C ILE A 253 -0.20 -17.12 -10.66
N ARG A 254 -0.71 -15.99 -11.18
CA ARG A 254 -0.42 -15.55 -12.55
C ARG A 254 1.07 -15.28 -12.76
N ILE A 255 1.72 -14.57 -11.85
CA ILE A 255 3.16 -14.27 -11.94
C ILE A 255 3.97 -15.57 -11.96
N GLN A 256 3.66 -16.52 -11.08
CA GLN A 256 4.33 -17.82 -11.05
C GLN A 256 4.17 -18.59 -12.36
N LEU A 257 2.95 -18.67 -12.90
CA LEU A 257 2.69 -19.35 -14.18
C LEU A 257 3.37 -18.65 -15.37
N MET A 258 3.40 -17.32 -15.38
CA MET A 258 4.13 -16.55 -16.40
C MET A 258 5.64 -16.77 -16.29
N TRP A 259 6.18 -16.79 -15.06
CA TRP A 259 7.59 -17.05 -14.80
C TRP A 259 8.00 -18.40 -15.37
N GLU A 260 7.27 -19.47 -15.05
CA GLU A 260 7.54 -20.82 -15.56
C GLU A 260 7.48 -20.91 -17.09
N LYS A 261 6.51 -20.23 -17.72
CA LYS A 261 6.39 -20.19 -19.19
C LYS A 261 7.62 -19.51 -19.81
N MET A 262 7.97 -18.32 -19.32
CA MET A 262 9.06 -17.51 -19.86
C MET A 262 10.44 -18.09 -19.53
N ARG A 263 10.57 -18.76 -18.38
CA ARG A 263 11.76 -19.52 -17.99
C ARG A 263 12.13 -20.55 -19.05
N LYS A 264 11.17 -21.32 -19.53
CA LYS A 264 11.39 -22.32 -20.59
C LYS A 264 11.90 -21.67 -21.88
N GLN A 265 11.31 -20.55 -22.27
CA GLN A 265 11.74 -19.78 -23.45
C GLN A 265 13.20 -19.33 -23.35
N ILE A 266 13.65 -18.86 -22.17
CA ILE A 266 15.02 -18.39 -21.97
C ILE A 266 16.02 -19.56 -21.95
N ILE A 267 15.67 -20.70 -21.35
CA ILE A 267 16.54 -21.88 -21.27
C ILE A 267 16.82 -22.47 -22.65
N GLU A 268 15.90 -22.32 -23.60
CA GLU A 268 16.07 -22.76 -24.99
C GLU A 268 17.01 -21.87 -25.81
N LEU A 269 17.35 -20.67 -25.33
CA LEU A 269 18.28 -19.76 -26.00
C LEU A 269 19.74 -20.17 -25.78
N THR A 270 20.58 -19.86 -26.76
CA THR A 270 22.03 -20.03 -26.62
C THR A 270 22.58 -18.96 -25.67
N PRO A 271 23.25 -19.34 -24.56
CA PRO A 271 23.78 -18.38 -23.61
C PRO A 271 24.97 -17.60 -24.21
N PRO A 272 25.17 -16.33 -23.84
CA PRO A 272 26.34 -15.55 -24.24
C PRO A 272 27.61 -16.08 -23.57
N SER A 273 28.77 -15.67 -24.09
CA SER A 273 30.06 -16.09 -23.53
C SER A 273 30.29 -15.47 -22.15
N ILE A 274 30.80 -16.30 -21.22
CA ILE A 274 31.15 -15.89 -19.86
C ILE A 274 32.52 -15.20 -19.88
N ILE A 275 32.66 -14.12 -19.11
CA ILE A 275 33.95 -13.47 -18.88
C ILE A 275 34.32 -13.86 -17.46
N ASN A 276 35.18 -14.86 -17.28
CA ASN A 276 35.57 -15.34 -15.95
C ASN A 276 36.25 -14.20 -15.16
N VAL A 277 35.53 -13.62 -14.19
CA VAL A 277 35.93 -12.38 -13.51
C VAL A 277 35.84 -12.59 -11.99
N ASP A 278 36.94 -12.31 -11.30
CA ASP A 278 37.00 -12.28 -9.83
C ASP A 278 36.28 -11.03 -9.26
N ILE A 279 35.87 -11.08 -7.99
CA ILE A 279 35.08 -10.05 -7.29
C ILE A 279 35.66 -8.66 -7.48
N GLU A 280 36.97 -8.49 -7.29
CA GLU A 280 37.62 -7.18 -7.43
C GLU A 280 37.49 -6.62 -8.85
N LYS A 281 37.60 -7.48 -9.86
CA LYS A 281 37.47 -7.07 -11.26
C LYS A 281 36.02 -6.74 -11.61
N VAL A 282 35.03 -7.42 -11.02
CA VAL A 282 33.61 -7.05 -11.18
C VAL A 282 33.35 -5.66 -10.59
N LEU A 283 33.80 -5.42 -9.36
CA LEU A 283 33.62 -4.12 -8.71
C LEU A 283 34.37 -2.99 -9.44
N ALA A 284 35.60 -3.24 -9.90
CA ALA A 284 36.34 -2.29 -10.71
C ALA A 284 35.66 -2.01 -12.06
N ASN A 285 35.08 -3.04 -12.69
CA ASN A 285 34.30 -2.88 -13.92
C ASN A 285 33.04 -2.04 -13.70
N MET A 286 32.34 -2.23 -12.58
CA MET A 286 31.22 -1.37 -12.19
C MET A 286 31.68 0.07 -12.03
N ASP A 287 32.73 0.31 -11.24
CA ASP A 287 33.25 1.65 -10.96
C ASP A 287 33.71 2.36 -12.24
N ALA A 288 34.36 1.64 -13.17
CA ALA A 288 34.78 2.17 -14.46
C ALA A 288 33.61 2.53 -15.40
N ASN A 289 32.47 1.85 -15.25
CA ASN A 289 31.29 2.04 -16.10
C ASN A 289 30.24 2.97 -15.49
N TYR A 290 30.43 3.44 -14.26
CA TYR A 290 29.45 4.23 -13.52
C TYR A 290 28.92 5.45 -14.31
N VAL A 291 29.80 6.23 -14.95
CA VAL A 291 29.40 7.45 -15.68
C VAL A 291 28.46 7.09 -16.84
N LYS A 292 28.87 6.09 -17.63
CA LYS A 292 28.12 5.60 -18.79
C LYS A 292 26.79 4.96 -18.38
N ASP A 293 26.81 4.15 -17.33
CA ASP A 293 25.61 3.54 -16.74
C ASP A 293 24.62 4.60 -16.28
N SER A 294 25.11 5.61 -15.54
CA SER A 294 24.30 6.74 -15.06
C SER A 294 23.70 7.53 -16.21
N TYR A 295 24.50 7.89 -17.21
CA TYR A 295 24.05 8.65 -18.38
C TYR A 295 22.92 7.93 -19.11
N HIS A 296 23.11 6.68 -19.49
CA HIS A 296 22.11 5.93 -20.25
C HIS A 296 20.87 5.59 -19.41
N SER A 297 21.08 5.15 -18.17
CA SER A 297 19.99 4.77 -17.27
C SER A 297 19.09 5.96 -16.93
N LEU A 298 19.64 7.14 -16.67
CA LEU A 298 18.85 8.36 -16.41
C LEU A 298 18.18 8.90 -17.69
N SER A 299 18.89 8.87 -18.81
CA SER A 299 18.36 9.37 -20.09
C SER A 299 17.17 8.54 -20.61
N ILE A 300 17.15 7.23 -20.35
CA ILE A 300 16.03 6.34 -20.72
C ILE A 300 14.73 6.78 -20.05
N GLU A 301 14.82 7.28 -18.80
CA GLU A 301 13.71 7.80 -18.02
C GLU A 301 13.39 9.28 -18.35
N GLY A 302 14.14 9.90 -19.27
CA GLY A 302 13.90 11.27 -19.77
C GLY A 302 14.62 12.37 -19.00
N TYR A 303 15.53 12.05 -18.07
CA TYR A 303 16.41 13.04 -17.45
C TYR A 303 17.43 13.57 -18.45
N ARG A 304 17.83 14.83 -18.33
CA ARG A 304 18.87 15.46 -19.17
C ARG A 304 20.14 15.62 -18.35
N VAL A 305 21.04 14.66 -18.46
CA VAL A 305 22.30 14.62 -17.71
C VAL A 305 23.49 14.64 -18.67
N THR A 306 24.59 15.28 -18.25
CA THR A 306 25.87 15.27 -18.95
C THR A 306 26.93 14.56 -18.13
N ASP A 307 28.01 14.12 -18.77
CA ASP A 307 29.12 13.46 -18.08
C ASP A 307 29.74 14.38 -17.01
N GLU A 308 29.84 15.68 -17.27
CA GLU A 308 30.35 16.67 -16.30
C GLU A 308 29.45 16.77 -15.07
N LEU A 309 28.13 16.73 -15.26
CA LEU A 309 27.18 16.75 -14.14
C LEU A 309 27.32 15.50 -13.27
N ILE A 310 27.43 14.33 -13.91
CA ILE A 310 27.57 13.05 -13.23
C ILE A 310 28.89 13.01 -12.44
N GLU A 311 29.99 13.48 -13.02
CA GLU A 311 31.30 13.56 -12.37
C GLU A 311 31.33 14.57 -11.21
N ARG A 312 30.67 15.72 -11.36
CA ARG A 312 30.52 16.70 -10.28
C ARG A 312 29.76 16.13 -9.08
N VAL A 313 28.75 15.30 -9.35
CA VAL A 313 27.98 14.61 -8.30
C VAL A 313 28.82 13.51 -7.63
N ARG A 314 29.62 12.77 -8.40
CA ARG A 314 30.50 11.70 -7.92
C ARG A 314 31.61 12.22 -6.99
N SER A 315 32.24 13.33 -7.37
CA SER A 315 33.33 13.98 -6.62
C SER A 315 32.88 14.67 -5.33
N GLY A 316 31.57 14.86 -5.13
CA GLY A 316 31.02 15.53 -3.95
C GLY A 316 31.05 17.06 -4.03
N GLU A 317 31.39 17.63 -5.18
CA GLU A 317 31.44 19.08 -5.44
C GLU A 317 30.06 19.69 -5.74
N TRP A 318 28.98 19.04 -5.30
CA TRP A 318 27.61 19.48 -5.54
C TRP A 318 26.88 19.70 -4.19
N ASP A 319 26.40 20.93 -3.96
CA ASP A 319 25.64 21.31 -2.76
C ASP A 319 24.12 21.38 -3.08
N PRO A 320 23.28 20.57 -2.39
CA PRO A 320 21.82 20.63 -2.54
C PRO A 320 21.18 21.94 -2.07
N LYS A 321 21.88 22.81 -1.35
CA LYS A 321 21.35 24.10 -0.84
C LYS A 321 21.47 25.26 -1.83
N ASP A 322 22.30 25.13 -2.86
CA ASP A 322 22.45 26.12 -3.95
C ASP A 322 21.43 25.93 -5.08
N VAL A 323 20.41 25.10 -4.85
CA VAL A 323 19.36 24.73 -5.81
C VAL A 323 18.45 25.93 -6.10
N LYS A 324 18.82 26.72 -7.11
CA LYS A 324 17.85 27.58 -7.81
C LYS A 324 16.75 26.71 -8.44
N GLN A 325 15.56 27.30 -8.53
CA GLN A 325 14.28 26.69 -8.90
C GLN A 325 14.19 26.36 -10.41
N ASP A 326 15.10 25.54 -10.94
CA ASP A 326 15.23 25.25 -12.38
C ASP A 326 15.39 23.74 -12.69
N SER A 327 15.21 23.38 -13.97
CA SER A 327 15.34 22.02 -14.52
C SER A 327 16.68 21.34 -14.19
N ASP A 328 17.76 22.12 -14.10
CA ASP A 328 19.10 21.62 -13.80
C ASP A 328 19.19 21.00 -12.40
N SER A 329 18.41 21.52 -11.44
CA SER A 329 18.36 21.00 -10.08
C SER A 329 17.69 19.63 -10.03
N ARG A 330 16.63 19.39 -10.82
CA ARG A 330 15.99 18.08 -10.91
C ARG A 330 16.92 17.02 -11.50
N ASN A 331 17.64 17.35 -12.57
CA ASN A 331 18.59 16.44 -13.20
C ASN A 331 19.77 16.13 -12.26
N ALA A 332 20.28 17.14 -11.55
CA ALA A 332 21.35 16.97 -10.57
C ALA A 332 20.93 16.07 -9.40
N LEU A 333 19.71 16.27 -8.86
CA LEU A 333 19.15 15.42 -7.81
C LEU A 333 18.98 13.98 -8.26
N ALA A 334 18.50 13.76 -9.49
CA ALA A 334 18.36 12.42 -10.05
C ALA A 334 19.73 11.74 -10.25
N ALA A 335 20.74 12.48 -10.73
CA ALA A 335 22.11 11.99 -10.82
C ALA A 335 22.70 11.65 -9.44
N ARG A 336 22.43 12.49 -8.43
CA ARG A 336 22.86 12.26 -7.04
C ARG A 336 22.22 11.03 -6.42
N GLY A 337 20.91 10.88 -6.57
CA GLY A 337 20.21 9.71 -6.05
C GLY A 337 20.66 8.43 -6.76
N TYR A 338 20.90 8.52 -8.09
CA TYR A 338 21.47 7.39 -8.83
C TYR A 338 22.85 7.00 -8.31
N TYR A 339 23.73 7.96 -8.02
CA TYR A 339 25.03 7.69 -7.41
C TYR A 339 24.90 6.96 -6.07
N GLN A 340 24.03 7.45 -5.18
CA GLN A 340 23.82 6.84 -3.86
C GLN A 340 23.27 5.40 -3.99
N ALA A 341 22.27 5.20 -4.85
CA ALA A 341 21.74 3.88 -5.12
C ALA A 341 22.79 2.96 -5.73
N PHE A 342 23.61 3.45 -6.65
CA PHE A 342 24.71 2.70 -7.25
C PHE A 342 25.72 2.22 -6.19
N GLN A 343 26.10 3.07 -5.24
CA GLN A 343 26.98 2.67 -4.14
C GLN A 343 26.33 1.59 -3.24
N SER A 344 25.04 1.74 -2.94
CA SER A 344 24.28 0.72 -2.18
C SER A 344 24.20 -0.62 -2.91
N VAL A 345 23.96 -0.58 -4.23
CA VAL A 345 23.95 -1.76 -5.11
C VAL A 345 25.34 -2.39 -5.18
N ARG A 346 26.41 -1.60 -5.26
CA ARG A 346 27.80 -2.07 -5.27
C ARG A 346 28.15 -2.87 -4.01
N GLU A 347 27.79 -2.40 -2.83
CA GLU A 347 27.99 -3.16 -1.58
C GLU A 347 27.12 -4.41 -1.52
N SER A 348 25.91 -4.35 -2.09
CA SER A 348 25.04 -5.52 -2.23
C SER A 348 25.65 -6.55 -3.19
N VAL A 349 26.20 -6.12 -4.33
CA VAL A 349 26.91 -6.98 -5.30
C VAL A 349 28.12 -7.64 -4.66
N LYS A 350 28.91 -6.91 -3.87
CA LYS A 350 30.02 -7.50 -3.10
C LYS A 350 29.52 -8.62 -2.17
N SER A 351 28.42 -8.39 -1.46
CA SER A 351 27.81 -9.38 -0.57
C SER A 351 27.25 -10.59 -1.33
N ILE A 352 26.64 -10.35 -2.49
CA ILE A 352 26.13 -11.37 -3.42
C ILE A 352 27.27 -12.25 -3.94
N LEU A 353 28.37 -11.66 -4.38
CA LEU A 353 29.52 -12.41 -4.91
C LEU A 353 30.21 -13.25 -3.83
N GLN A 354 30.22 -12.77 -2.58
CA GLN A 354 30.69 -13.56 -1.43
C GLN A 354 29.72 -14.70 -1.05
N ASN A 355 28.44 -14.57 -1.38
CA ASN A 355 27.38 -15.53 -1.03
C ASN A 355 26.48 -15.85 -2.24
N LYS A 356 27.05 -16.34 -3.35
CA LYS A 356 26.34 -16.48 -4.64
C LYS A 356 24.99 -17.21 -4.54
N GLY A 357 24.86 -18.18 -3.63
CA GLY A 357 23.62 -18.94 -3.39
C GLY A 357 22.46 -18.16 -2.76
N LYS A 358 22.70 -16.94 -2.26
CA LYS A 358 21.69 -16.06 -1.63
C LYS A 358 21.41 -14.80 -2.43
N ALA A 359 21.75 -14.78 -3.72
CA ALA A 359 21.69 -13.58 -4.53
C ALA A 359 20.29 -12.94 -4.54
N GLY A 360 19.24 -13.74 -4.77
CA GLY A 360 17.86 -13.26 -4.76
C GLY A 360 17.40 -12.76 -3.38
N ASP A 361 17.81 -13.42 -2.31
CA ASP A 361 17.48 -13.01 -0.93
C ASP A 361 18.10 -11.65 -0.59
N ILE A 362 19.38 -11.45 -0.94
CA ILE A 362 20.07 -10.18 -0.70
C ILE A 362 19.38 -9.04 -1.48
N VAL A 363 18.96 -9.29 -2.72
CA VAL A 363 18.19 -8.29 -3.48
C VAL A 363 16.85 -8.01 -2.79
N ALA A 364 16.12 -9.03 -2.38
CA ALA A 364 14.82 -8.87 -1.70
C ALA A 364 14.94 -8.03 -0.42
N GLU A 365 16.02 -8.22 0.34
CA GLU A 365 16.31 -7.44 1.56
C GLU A 365 16.72 -5.99 1.28
N GLN A 366 17.49 -5.75 0.21
CA GLN A 366 18.08 -4.44 -0.07
C GLN A 366 17.27 -3.58 -1.05
N LEU A 367 16.27 -4.13 -1.74
CA LEU A 367 15.60 -3.44 -2.85
C LEU A 367 14.97 -2.11 -2.45
N GLN A 368 14.27 -2.09 -1.31
CA GLN A 368 13.66 -0.87 -0.80
C GLN A 368 14.72 0.18 -0.44
N ASN A 369 15.91 -0.26 0.01
CA ASN A 369 17.02 0.65 0.27
C ASN A 369 17.53 1.26 -1.03
N TRP A 370 17.76 0.45 -2.07
CA TRP A 370 18.18 0.96 -3.38
C TRP A 370 17.19 1.99 -3.94
N HIS A 371 15.89 1.72 -3.81
CA HIS A 371 14.85 2.67 -4.24
C HIS A 371 14.87 3.95 -3.39
N PHE A 372 15.00 3.83 -2.07
CA PHE A 372 15.10 4.97 -1.17
C PHE A 372 16.28 5.88 -1.55
N GLU A 373 17.47 5.32 -1.79
CA GLU A 373 18.66 6.08 -2.19
C GLU A 373 18.47 6.83 -3.52
N LEU A 374 17.66 6.32 -4.45
CA LEU A 374 17.35 7.03 -5.71
C LEU A 374 16.67 8.39 -5.48
N PHE A 375 15.97 8.56 -4.37
CA PHE A 375 15.12 9.72 -4.10
C PHE A 375 15.43 10.43 -2.78
N GLU A 376 16.34 9.91 -1.96
CA GLU A 376 16.79 10.56 -0.72
C GLU A 376 17.21 12.03 -0.93
N PRO A 377 17.93 12.42 -2.01
CA PRO A 377 18.26 13.83 -2.24
C PRO A 377 17.04 14.72 -2.39
N CYS A 378 15.96 14.21 -3.00
CA CYS A 378 14.71 14.94 -3.13
C CYS A 378 14.02 15.15 -1.77
N VAL A 379 14.18 14.21 -0.84
CA VAL A 379 13.70 14.35 0.56
C VAL A 379 14.54 15.39 1.30
N GLN A 380 15.87 15.33 1.19
CA GLN A 380 16.77 16.29 1.83
C GLN A 380 16.56 17.72 1.31
N ALA A 381 16.26 17.86 0.02
CA ALA A 381 15.89 19.13 -0.61
C ALA A 381 14.44 19.57 -0.33
N ALA A 382 13.68 18.83 0.49
CA ALA A 382 12.28 19.09 0.82
C ALA A 382 11.34 19.20 -0.40
N ILE A 383 11.67 18.52 -1.51
CA ILE A 383 10.85 18.46 -2.72
C ILE A 383 9.73 17.43 -2.56
N ILE A 384 10.02 16.32 -1.88
CA ILE A 384 9.05 15.29 -1.51
C ILE A 384 9.19 14.95 -0.02
N PRO A 385 8.10 14.61 0.69
CA PRO A 385 8.18 14.13 2.05
C PRO A 385 8.77 12.72 2.10
N ALA A 386 9.49 12.38 3.18
CA ALA A 386 10.07 11.04 3.38
C ALA A 386 9.01 9.92 3.34
N SER A 387 7.78 10.22 3.75
CA SER A 387 6.65 9.27 3.72
C SER A 387 6.26 8.82 2.32
N ASP A 388 6.61 9.57 1.26
CA ASP A 388 6.34 9.19 -0.13
C ASP A 388 7.29 8.09 -0.64
N LEU A 389 8.42 7.86 0.05
CA LEU A 389 9.39 6.79 -0.26
C LEU A 389 9.17 5.53 0.57
N VAL A 390 8.20 5.54 1.48
CA VAL A 390 7.90 4.41 2.36
C VAL A 390 6.92 3.47 1.66
N GLY A 391 7.41 2.29 1.30
CA GLY A 391 6.59 1.23 0.72
C GLY A 391 6.32 1.37 -0.76
N TYR A 392 5.25 0.72 -1.21
CA TYR A 392 4.83 0.71 -2.60
C TYR A 392 3.80 1.80 -2.89
N ARG A 393 3.60 2.09 -4.18
CA ARG A 393 2.63 3.09 -4.62
C ARG A 393 1.22 2.73 -4.18
N LYS A 394 0.46 3.76 -3.79
CA LYS A 394 -0.96 3.65 -3.39
C LYS A 394 -1.94 3.97 -4.50
N HIS A 395 -1.45 4.44 -5.64
CA HIS A 395 -2.26 4.88 -6.76
C HIS A 395 -1.94 4.10 -8.03
N GLN A 396 -2.94 3.99 -8.90
CA GLN A 396 -2.76 3.31 -10.15
C GLN A 396 -1.93 4.15 -11.13
N VAL A 397 -1.05 3.48 -11.88
CA VAL A 397 -0.18 4.12 -12.87
C VAL A 397 -0.31 3.44 -14.23
N TYR A 398 0.11 4.14 -15.27
CA TYR A 398 0.06 3.69 -16.65
C TYR A 398 1.40 3.97 -17.33
N ILE A 399 1.86 3.02 -18.15
CA ILE A 399 3.10 3.16 -18.89
C ILE A 399 2.76 3.78 -20.26
N ARG A 400 3.34 4.95 -20.54
CA ARG A 400 3.09 5.67 -21.80
C ARG A 400 3.51 4.82 -22.99
N GLY A 401 2.58 4.62 -23.93
CA GLY A 401 2.84 3.86 -25.17
C GLY A 401 2.75 2.35 -25.03
N SER A 402 2.42 1.84 -23.85
CA SER A 402 2.23 0.41 -23.60
C SER A 402 0.75 0.05 -23.52
N LYS A 403 0.38 -1.14 -24.01
CA LYS A 403 -0.94 -1.74 -23.73
C LYS A 403 -0.98 -2.43 -22.37
N HIS A 404 0.17 -2.62 -21.73
CA HIS A 404 0.25 -3.17 -20.39
C HIS A 404 -0.16 -2.10 -19.39
N THR A 405 -1.08 -2.47 -18.51
CA THR A 405 -1.42 -1.69 -17.34
C THR A 405 -0.78 -2.39 -16.14
N PRO A 406 0.16 -1.73 -15.43
CA PRO A 406 0.70 -2.27 -14.20
C PRO A 406 -0.38 -2.72 -13.21
N LEU A 407 -0.01 -3.67 -12.35
CA LEU A 407 -0.90 -4.26 -11.36
C LEU A 407 -1.59 -3.18 -10.50
N ASN A 408 -2.83 -3.42 -10.07
CA ASN A 408 -3.48 -2.48 -9.17
C ASN A 408 -2.68 -2.38 -7.84
N PRO A 409 -2.74 -1.25 -7.11
CA PRO A 409 -2.01 -1.07 -5.86
C PRO A 409 -2.21 -2.21 -4.86
N ASP A 410 -3.44 -2.70 -4.74
CA ASP A 410 -3.80 -3.77 -3.81
C ASP A 410 -3.04 -5.07 -4.09
N ALA A 411 -2.69 -5.36 -5.35
CA ALA A 411 -1.98 -6.57 -5.74
C ALA A 411 -0.47 -6.51 -5.55
N ILE A 412 0.11 -5.31 -5.39
CA ILE A 412 1.56 -5.12 -5.48
C ILE A 412 2.28 -5.93 -4.41
N VAL A 413 1.76 -5.96 -3.19
CA VAL A 413 2.42 -6.67 -2.09
C VAL A 413 2.52 -8.17 -2.36
N ASP A 414 1.40 -8.81 -2.70
CA ASP A 414 1.36 -10.24 -3.02
C ASP A 414 2.25 -10.56 -4.23
N ALA A 415 2.23 -9.68 -5.24
CA ALA A 415 3.04 -9.80 -6.44
C ALA A 415 4.54 -9.68 -6.14
N MET A 416 4.95 -8.71 -5.32
CA MET A 416 6.33 -8.50 -4.93
C MET A 416 6.85 -9.63 -4.03
N GLN A 417 6.05 -10.14 -3.09
CA GLN A 417 6.42 -11.32 -2.30
C GLN A 417 6.65 -12.56 -3.18
N THR A 418 5.79 -12.75 -4.17
CA THR A 418 5.93 -13.82 -5.16
C THR A 418 7.20 -13.61 -5.99
N PHE A 419 7.44 -12.38 -6.45
CA PHE A 419 8.64 -12.01 -7.19
C PHE A 419 9.92 -12.30 -6.40
N TYR A 420 10.00 -11.90 -5.13
CA TYR A 420 11.15 -12.20 -4.26
C TYR A 420 11.38 -13.71 -4.13
N THR A 421 10.32 -14.47 -3.90
CA THR A 421 10.40 -15.94 -3.78
C THR A 421 10.95 -16.57 -5.07
N LEU A 422 10.44 -16.15 -6.24
CA LEU A 422 10.89 -16.66 -7.54
C LEU A 422 12.34 -16.27 -7.84
N LEU A 423 12.72 -15.03 -7.51
CA LEU A 423 14.09 -14.53 -7.69
C LEU A 423 15.09 -15.33 -6.84
N SER A 424 14.75 -15.64 -5.59
CA SER A 424 15.58 -16.43 -4.68
C SER A 424 15.69 -17.89 -5.09
N GLN A 425 14.62 -18.48 -5.63
CA GLN A 425 14.59 -19.90 -6.00
C GLN A 425 15.17 -20.18 -7.39
N GLU A 426 15.29 -19.19 -8.28
CA GLU A 426 15.82 -19.42 -9.63
C GLU A 426 17.34 -19.66 -9.61
N GLU A 427 17.73 -20.85 -10.06
CA GLU A 427 19.12 -21.27 -10.14
C GLU A 427 19.82 -20.82 -11.42
N ASN A 428 19.08 -20.70 -12.54
CA ASN A 428 19.69 -20.29 -13.80
C ASN A 428 19.93 -18.77 -13.81
N VAL A 429 21.20 -18.37 -13.87
CA VAL A 429 21.63 -16.96 -13.79
C VAL A 429 20.96 -16.08 -14.84
N LEU A 430 20.90 -16.52 -16.10
CA LEU A 430 20.33 -15.73 -17.19
C LEU A 430 18.82 -15.60 -17.02
N VAL A 431 18.13 -16.70 -16.68
CA VAL A 431 16.69 -16.65 -16.35
C VAL A 431 16.45 -15.67 -15.21
N ARG A 432 17.18 -15.82 -14.10
CA ARG A 432 17.05 -14.97 -12.91
C ARG A 432 17.27 -13.50 -13.23
N SER A 433 18.23 -13.19 -14.10
CA SER A 433 18.55 -11.81 -14.49
C SER A 433 17.48 -11.20 -15.39
N ILE A 434 17.08 -11.91 -16.46
CA ILE A 434 16.11 -11.44 -17.44
C ILE A 434 14.72 -11.33 -16.81
N LEU A 435 14.27 -12.37 -16.10
CA LEU A 435 12.97 -12.37 -15.44
C LEU A 435 12.95 -11.47 -14.20
N GLY A 436 14.07 -11.37 -13.48
CA GLY A 436 14.25 -10.41 -12.37
C GLY A 436 14.00 -8.97 -12.82
N HIS A 437 14.60 -8.58 -13.96
CA HIS A 437 14.32 -7.29 -14.58
C HIS A 437 12.86 -7.16 -15.01
N PHE A 438 12.39 -8.08 -15.86
CA PHE A 438 11.09 -8.00 -16.51
C PHE A 438 9.93 -7.96 -15.51
N PHE A 439 9.90 -8.88 -14.54
CA PHE A 439 8.79 -8.95 -13.59
C PHE A 439 8.74 -7.75 -12.66
N PHE A 440 9.89 -7.19 -12.29
CA PHE A 440 9.91 -5.98 -11.47
C PHE A 440 9.25 -4.79 -12.21
N VAL A 441 9.58 -4.56 -13.49
CA VAL A 441 8.93 -3.49 -14.29
C VAL A 441 7.49 -3.81 -14.66
N TYR A 442 7.14 -5.09 -14.82
CA TYR A 442 5.77 -5.56 -15.06
C TYR A 442 4.87 -5.29 -13.84
N ILE A 443 5.38 -5.53 -12.62
CA ILE A 443 4.70 -5.21 -11.36
C ILE A 443 4.61 -3.69 -11.15
N HIS A 444 5.71 -2.99 -11.44
CA HIS A 444 5.82 -1.54 -11.32
C HIS A 444 5.47 -1.03 -9.91
N PRO A 445 6.20 -1.46 -8.87
CA PRO A 445 5.79 -1.25 -7.48
C PRO A 445 5.87 0.20 -6.97
N TYR A 446 6.62 1.09 -7.63
CA TYR A 446 6.83 2.46 -7.19
C TYR A 446 6.23 3.50 -8.15
N MET A 447 6.07 4.75 -7.68
CA MET A 447 5.59 5.87 -8.51
C MET A 447 6.62 6.29 -9.59
N ASP A 448 7.90 6.21 -9.27
CA ASP A 448 9.04 6.43 -10.19
C ASP A 448 10.22 5.57 -9.70
N GLY A 449 11.22 5.37 -10.58
CA GLY A 449 12.45 4.65 -10.29
C GLY A 449 12.45 3.19 -10.77
N ASN A 450 11.29 2.67 -11.21
CA ASN A 450 11.14 1.25 -11.53
C ASN A 450 12.15 0.75 -12.59
N GLY A 451 12.35 1.50 -13.68
CA GLY A 451 13.30 1.12 -14.72
C GLY A 451 14.76 1.10 -14.24
N ARG A 452 15.17 2.11 -13.46
CA ARG A 452 16.51 2.22 -12.88
C ARG A 452 16.80 1.07 -11.93
N THR A 453 15.88 0.80 -11.01
CA THR A 453 15.98 -0.33 -10.08
C THR A 453 15.96 -1.68 -10.81
N ALA A 454 15.16 -1.84 -11.86
CA ALA A 454 15.14 -3.08 -12.67
C ALA A 454 16.50 -3.40 -13.29
N ARG A 455 17.18 -2.37 -13.84
CA ARG A 455 18.53 -2.52 -14.41
C ARG A 455 19.56 -2.88 -13.35
N PHE A 456 19.44 -2.34 -12.13
CA PHE A 456 20.26 -2.78 -11.00
C PHE A 456 19.99 -4.25 -10.62
N ILE A 457 18.73 -4.67 -10.52
CA ILE A 457 18.38 -6.09 -10.27
C ILE A 457 19.01 -6.98 -11.33
N MET A 458 18.82 -6.65 -12.62
CA MET A 458 19.37 -7.40 -13.75
C MET A 458 20.87 -7.62 -13.60
N ASN A 459 21.62 -6.54 -13.39
CA ASN A 459 23.07 -6.61 -13.31
C ASN A 459 23.55 -7.30 -12.03
N ALA A 460 22.89 -7.08 -10.88
CA ALA A 460 23.21 -7.77 -9.64
C ALA A 460 23.03 -9.30 -9.76
N MET A 461 22.12 -9.76 -10.62
CA MET A 461 21.95 -11.18 -10.93
C MET A 461 22.98 -11.66 -11.97
N LEU A 462 23.24 -10.90 -13.04
CA LEU A 462 24.18 -11.28 -14.10
C LEU A 462 25.58 -11.57 -13.57
N VAL A 463 26.09 -10.73 -12.67
CA VAL A 463 27.44 -10.89 -12.09
C VAL A 463 27.63 -12.21 -11.34
N THR A 464 26.55 -12.87 -10.92
CA THR A 464 26.65 -14.18 -10.23
C THR A 464 27.12 -15.31 -11.15
N GLY A 465 26.88 -15.19 -12.46
CA GLY A 465 27.32 -16.13 -13.51
C GLY A 465 28.49 -15.61 -14.31
N ASP A 466 29.29 -14.71 -13.73
CA ASP A 466 30.51 -14.16 -14.31
C ASP A 466 30.26 -13.45 -15.66
N TYR A 467 29.13 -12.74 -15.75
CA TYR A 467 28.83 -11.79 -16.83
C TYR A 467 29.23 -10.37 -16.41
N SER A 468 29.59 -9.54 -17.40
CA SER A 468 29.94 -8.13 -17.18
C SER A 468 28.73 -7.28 -16.78
N TRP A 469 28.98 -6.18 -16.06
CA TRP A 469 27.97 -5.15 -15.84
C TRP A 469 27.47 -4.61 -17.19
N THR A 470 26.19 -4.81 -17.47
CA THR A 470 25.61 -4.57 -18.80
C THR A 470 24.81 -3.27 -18.80
N ILE A 471 25.14 -2.39 -19.74
CA ILE A 471 24.48 -1.09 -19.91
C ILE A 471 23.54 -1.17 -21.11
N ILE A 472 22.29 -0.75 -20.92
CA ILE A 472 21.32 -0.57 -22.00
C ILE A 472 21.51 0.84 -22.58
N PRO A 473 21.97 1.00 -23.83
CA PRO A 473 22.18 2.32 -24.41
C PRO A 473 20.86 3.06 -24.68
N ILE A 474 20.86 4.38 -24.52
CA ILE A 474 19.68 5.23 -24.77
C ILE A 474 19.25 5.16 -26.25
N GLU A 475 20.21 4.97 -27.14
CA GLU A 475 20.02 4.83 -28.58
C GLU A 475 19.18 3.58 -28.92
N LYS A 476 19.20 2.57 -28.05
CA LYS A 476 18.43 1.33 -28.19
C LYS A 476 17.14 1.33 -27.36
N ARG A 477 16.71 2.48 -26.84
CA ARG A 477 15.52 2.58 -25.98
C ARG A 477 14.26 2.04 -26.65
N ASP A 478 14.04 2.34 -27.93
CA ASP A 478 12.82 1.91 -28.61
C ASP A 478 12.78 0.39 -28.83
N GLU A 479 13.93 -0.23 -29.13
CA GLU A 479 14.09 -1.68 -29.21
C GLU A 479 13.82 -2.34 -27.85
N TYR A 480 14.44 -1.82 -26.79
CA TYR A 480 14.25 -2.25 -25.41
C TYR A 480 12.79 -2.18 -24.97
N MET A 481 12.11 -1.05 -25.22
CA MET A 481 10.70 -0.88 -24.86
C MET A 481 9.78 -1.79 -25.67
N SER A 482 10.06 -1.97 -26.97
CA SER A 482 9.31 -2.90 -27.83
C SER A 482 9.45 -4.36 -27.36
N ALA A 483 10.64 -4.76 -26.93
CA ALA A 483 10.89 -6.09 -26.40
C ALA A 483 10.13 -6.36 -25.08
N LEU A 484 10.10 -5.37 -24.17
CA LEU A 484 9.29 -5.46 -22.94
C LEU A 484 7.79 -5.51 -23.20
N GLU A 485 7.31 -4.78 -24.22
CA GLU A 485 5.90 -4.81 -24.64
C GLU A 485 5.51 -6.20 -25.16
N MET A 486 6.36 -6.83 -25.99
CA MET A 486 6.14 -8.20 -26.46
C MET A 486 6.01 -9.19 -25.30
N ALA A 487 6.89 -9.10 -24.31
CA ALA A 487 6.85 -9.93 -23.13
C ALA A 487 5.58 -9.70 -22.29
N SER A 488 5.19 -8.45 -22.10
CA SER A 488 4.04 -8.09 -21.27
C SER A 488 2.69 -8.48 -21.91
N ILE A 489 2.56 -8.34 -23.22
CA ILE A 489 1.29 -8.55 -23.93
C ILE A 489 1.14 -9.97 -24.46
N LYS A 490 2.19 -10.52 -25.07
CA LYS A 490 2.14 -11.84 -25.73
C LYS A 490 2.72 -12.96 -24.84
N GLY A 491 3.35 -12.59 -23.72
CA GLY A 491 4.06 -13.56 -22.89
C GLY A 491 5.21 -14.20 -23.66
N ASP A 492 5.87 -13.42 -24.51
CA ASP A 492 7.03 -13.81 -25.32
C ASP A 492 8.24 -13.00 -24.87
N ILE A 493 9.08 -13.62 -24.02
CA ILE A 493 10.26 -12.97 -23.43
C ILE A 493 11.48 -13.01 -24.36
N ILE A 494 11.44 -13.79 -25.43
CA ILE A 494 12.60 -14.07 -26.29
C ILE A 494 13.21 -12.79 -26.84
N PRO A 495 12.45 -11.82 -27.40
CA PRO A 495 13.04 -10.58 -27.91
C PRO A 495 13.80 -9.80 -26.84
N PHE A 496 13.32 -9.81 -25.59
CA PHE A 496 13.99 -9.12 -24.50
C PHE A 496 15.26 -9.86 -24.05
N ALA A 497 15.20 -11.19 -23.96
CA ALA A 497 16.37 -12.00 -23.63
C ALA A 497 17.48 -11.86 -24.68
N GLU A 498 17.15 -11.98 -25.97
CA GLU A 498 18.11 -11.80 -27.07
C GLU A 498 18.68 -10.38 -27.10
N PHE A 499 17.85 -9.37 -26.87
CA PHE A 499 18.30 -7.99 -26.73
C PHE A 499 19.38 -7.85 -25.66
N ILE A 500 19.13 -8.36 -24.45
CA ILE A 500 20.12 -8.31 -23.36
C ILE A 500 21.36 -9.15 -23.69
N TYR A 501 21.20 -10.35 -24.26
CA TYR A 501 22.32 -11.20 -24.65
C TYR A 501 23.23 -10.50 -25.67
N SER A 502 22.65 -9.70 -26.58
CA SER A 502 23.42 -8.91 -27.55
C SER A 502 24.26 -7.79 -26.91
N LEU A 503 23.98 -7.42 -25.65
CA LEU A 503 24.72 -6.41 -24.90
C LEU A 503 25.77 -7.03 -23.97
N ILE A 504 25.56 -8.28 -23.53
CA ILE A 504 26.51 -9.00 -22.68
C ILE A 504 27.81 -9.24 -23.45
N GLY A 505 28.94 -8.82 -22.87
CA GLY A 505 30.28 -9.02 -23.46
C GLY A 505 30.71 -7.98 -24.49
N ASN A 506 29.85 -7.03 -24.87
CA ASN A 506 30.28 -5.84 -25.60
C ASN A 506 30.90 -4.85 -24.60
N ILE A 507 32.21 -5.00 -24.37
CA ILE A 507 33.02 -3.95 -23.74
C ILE A 507 33.08 -2.80 -24.74
N VAL A 508 32.21 -1.78 -24.56
CA VAL A 508 32.28 -0.54 -25.32
C VAL A 508 33.09 0.48 -24.56
#